data_AF-A0A963JIA5-F1
#
_entry.id   AF-A0A963JIA5-F1
#
_cell.length_a   1.000
_cell.length_b   1.000
_cell.length_c   1.000
_cell.angle_alpha   90.00
_cell.angle_beta   90.00
_cell.angle_gamma   90.00
#
_symmetry.space_group_name_H-M   'P 1'
#
loop_
_entity.id
_entity.type
_entity.pdbx_description
1 polymer ?
#
loop_
_entity_poly.entity_id
_entity_poly.type
_entity_poly.pdbx_seq_one_letter_code
_entity_poly.pdbx_strand_id
1 'polypeptide(L)'
;MKRALTGLRAWLLQRLSALVMLAYLVAALLRLAADPPQGHAQWQALMHAPAVALATGLAFGALLLHAWVGARDVLMDYVKPLPLRIGLMTLLVLLLGGSGITVLRALL
;
A
#
# COMPACT_ATOMS: atom_id res chain seq x y z
N MET A 1 5.26 -28.63 14.63
CA MET A 1 5.17 -28.40 13.17
C MET A 1 5.54 -26.95 12.85
N LYS A 2 6.76 -26.68 12.38
CA LYS A 2 7.16 -25.33 11.95
C LYS A 2 6.36 -24.99 10.68
N ARG A 3 5.50 -23.96 10.71
CA ARG A 3 4.68 -23.53 9.57
C ARG A 3 5.59 -22.99 8.44
N ALA A 4 6.20 -23.86 7.65
CA ALA A 4 7.02 -23.48 6.50
C ALA A 4 6.19 -22.71 5.43
N LEU A 5 4.87 -22.89 5.44
CA LEU A 5 3.95 -22.25 4.50
C LEU A 5 3.66 -20.76 4.78
N THR A 6 4.00 -20.22 5.96
CA THR A 6 3.76 -18.78 6.24
C THR A 6 4.85 -17.89 5.67
N GLY A 7 6.10 -18.35 5.67
CA GLY A 7 7.25 -17.59 5.15
C GLY A 7 7.20 -17.40 3.64
N LEU A 8 6.96 -18.46 2.87
CA LEU A 8 6.87 -18.39 1.40
C LEU A 8 5.72 -17.49 0.94
N ARG A 9 4.56 -17.54 1.61
CA ARG A 9 3.41 -16.68 1.30
C ARG A 9 3.71 -15.20 1.58
N ALA A 10 4.27 -14.89 2.75
CA ALA A 10 4.67 -13.52 3.08
C ALA A 10 5.73 -13.01 2.09
N TRP A 11 6.69 -13.87 1.72
CA TRP A 11 7.70 -13.58 0.73
C TRP A 11 7.08 -13.24 -0.63
N LEU A 12 6.15 -14.08 -1.14
CA LEU A 12 5.47 -13.85 -2.42
C LEU A 12 4.65 -12.56 -2.41
N LEU A 13 3.85 -12.32 -1.36
CA LEU A 13 3.05 -11.11 -1.21
C LEU A 13 3.91 -9.85 -1.26
N GLN A 14 5.09 -9.86 -0.63
CA GLN A 14 6.05 -8.75 -0.68
C GLN A 14 6.54 -8.44 -2.10
N ARG A 15 6.88 -9.47 -2.89
CA ARG A 15 7.41 -9.26 -4.26
C ARG A 15 6.30 -8.83 -5.22
N LEU A 16 5.16 -9.50 -5.16
CA LEU A 16 4.04 -9.17 -6.04
C LEU A 16 3.52 -7.76 -5.77
N SER A 17 3.36 -7.37 -4.51
CA SER A 17 2.98 -6.00 -4.16
C SER A 17 4.01 -4.97 -4.63
N ALA A 18 5.31 -5.26 -4.48
CA ALA A 18 6.38 -4.38 -4.98
C ALA A 18 6.31 -4.18 -6.51
N LEU A 19 6.07 -5.25 -7.27
CA LEU A 19 5.94 -5.16 -8.73
C LEU A 19 4.70 -4.35 -9.15
N VAL A 20 3.57 -4.53 -8.46
CA VAL A 20 2.35 -3.76 -8.72
C VAL A 20 2.58 -2.27 -8.43
N MET A 21 3.20 -1.94 -7.29
CA MET A 21 3.53 -0.56 -6.94
C MET A 21 4.50 0.07 -7.94
N LEU A 22 5.52 -0.68 -8.37
CA LEU A 22 6.49 -0.21 -9.35
C LEU A 22 5.83 0.07 -10.71
N ALA A 23 4.99 -0.83 -11.18
CA ALA A 23 4.25 -0.65 -12.43
C ALA A 23 3.35 0.59 -12.38
N TYR A 24 2.63 0.78 -11.27
CA TYR A 24 1.83 1.98 -11.06
C TYR A 24 2.68 3.25 -11.03
N LEU A 25 3.78 3.27 -10.27
CA LEU A 25 4.64 4.44 -10.15
C LEU A 25 5.20 4.86 -11.51
N VAL A 26 5.71 3.90 -12.29
CA VAL A 26 6.20 4.16 -13.65
C VAL A 26 5.09 4.71 -14.54
N ALA A 27 3.91 4.09 -14.55
CA ALA A 27 2.78 4.54 -15.35
C ALA A 27 2.31 5.95 -14.96
N ALA A 28 2.23 6.24 -13.66
CA ALA A 28 1.84 7.55 -13.13
C ALA A 28 2.86 8.63 -13.53
N LEU A 29 4.16 8.35 -13.38
CA LEU A 29 5.21 9.29 -13.78
C LEU A 29 5.19 9.56 -15.29
N LEU A 30 5.04 8.53 -16.12
CA LEU A 30 4.92 8.69 -17.57
C LEU A 30 3.68 9.52 -17.94
N ARG A 31 2.54 9.26 -17.30
CA ARG A 31 1.29 9.99 -17.53
C ARG A 31 1.42 11.48 -17.16
N LEU A 32 2.08 11.78 -16.03
CA LEU A 32 2.29 13.15 -15.58
C LEU A 32 3.35 13.89 -16.42
N ALA A 33 4.36 13.17 -16.91
CA ALA A 33 5.36 13.75 -17.82
C ALA A 33 4.78 14.03 -19.22
N ALA A 34 3.89 13.19 -19.72
CA ALA A 34 3.30 13.33 -21.05
C ALA A 34 2.19 14.39 -21.12
N ASP A 35 1.36 14.51 -20.08
CA ASP A 35 0.21 15.43 -20.06
C ASP A 35 -0.05 15.96 -18.63
N PRO A 36 0.80 16.87 -18.12
CA PRO A 36 0.66 17.36 -16.75
C PRO A 36 -0.66 18.13 -16.57
N PRO A 37 -1.48 17.81 -15.55
CA PRO A 37 -2.69 18.56 -15.26
C PRO A 37 -2.36 19.98 -14.81
N GLN A 38 -3.01 20.97 -15.44
CA GLN A 38 -2.70 22.40 -15.29
C GLN A 38 -3.39 23.06 -14.08
N GLY A 39 -4.08 22.29 -13.24
CA GLY A 39 -4.76 22.83 -12.06
C GLY A 39 -5.66 21.81 -11.37
N HIS A 40 -6.34 22.25 -10.31
CA HIS A 40 -7.14 21.40 -9.44
C HIS A 40 -8.25 20.64 -10.18
N ALA A 41 -8.97 21.30 -11.09
CA ALA A 41 -10.05 20.68 -11.84
C ALA A 41 -9.56 19.53 -12.75
N GLN A 42 -8.45 19.74 -13.46
CA GLN A 42 -7.85 18.70 -14.31
C GLN A 42 -7.26 17.56 -13.49
N TRP A 43 -6.68 17.87 -12.33
CA TRP A 43 -6.21 16.86 -11.38
C TRP A 43 -7.36 15.98 -10.88
N GLN A 44 -8.46 16.59 -10.43
CA GLN A 44 -9.65 15.83 -10.02
C GLN A 44 -10.17 14.96 -11.17
N ALA A 45 -10.32 15.53 -12.37
CA ALA A 45 -10.79 14.77 -13.53
C ALA A 45 -9.90 13.56 -13.87
N LEU A 46 -8.58 13.71 -13.75
CA LEU A 46 -7.63 12.61 -13.94
C LEU A 46 -7.81 11.52 -12.88
N MET A 47 -7.89 11.90 -11.60
CA MET A 47 -7.98 10.93 -10.49
C MET A 47 -9.31 10.17 -10.47
N HIS A 48 -10.40 10.80 -10.93
CA HIS A 48 -11.72 10.16 -11.05
C HIS A 48 -11.94 9.44 -12.40
N ALA A 49 -10.98 9.48 -13.32
CA ALA A 49 -11.05 8.68 -14.53
C ALA A 49 -11.03 7.18 -14.15
N PRO A 50 -11.96 6.34 -14.63
CA PRO A 50 -12.15 4.97 -14.11
C PRO A 50 -10.89 4.10 -14.09
N ALA A 51 -10.07 4.18 -15.15
CA ALA A 51 -8.82 3.42 -15.22
C ALA A 51 -7.77 3.91 -14.22
N VAL A 52 -7.67 5.23 -14.01
CA VAL A 52 -6.73 5.83 -13.06
C VAL A 52 -7.16 5.56 -11.63
N ALA A 53 -8.46 5.69 -11.33
CA ALA A 53 -9.04 5.36 -10.04
C ALA A 53 -8.80 3.89 -9.69
N LEU A 54 -9.07 2.96 -10.62
CA LEU A 54 -8.81 1.54 -10.43
C LEU A 54 -7.31 1.25 -10.22
N ALA A 55 -6.44 1.78 -11.08
CA ALA A 55 -5.00 1.56 -10.97
C ALA A 55 -4.44 2.11 -9.64
N THR A 56 -4.90 3.29 -9.23
CA THR A 56 -4.53 3.92 -7.96
C THR A 56 -5.03 3.07 -6.79
N GLY A 57 -6.28 2.62 -6.81
CA GLY A 57 -6.84 1.74 -5.78
C GLY A 57 -6.06 0.43 -5.64
N LEU A 58 -5.70 -0.21 -6.76
CA LEU A 58 -4.86 -1.43 -6.76
C LEU A 58 -3.46 -1.17 -6.20
N ALA A 59 -2.83 -0.06 -6.59
CA ALA A 59 -1.50 0.31 -6.10
C ALA A 59 -1.49 0.59 -4.59
N PHE A 60 -2.50 1.30 -4.07
CA PHE A 60 -2.64 1.52 -2.62
C PHE A 60 -3.00 0.23 -1.89
N GLY A 61 -3.83 -0.65 -2.46
CA GLY A 61 -4.07 -1.99 -1.91
C GLY A 61 -2.78 -2.80 -1.79
N ALA A 62 -1.94 -2.77 -2.83
CA ALA A 62 -0.61 -3.40 -2.82
C ALA A 62 0.30 -2.75 -1.76
N LEU A 63 0.31 -1.42 -1.64
CA LEU A 63 1.08 -0.69 -0.63
C LEU A 63 0.67 -1.07 0.80
N LEU A 64 -0.64 -1.17 1.09
CA LEU A 64 -1.13 -1.57 2.40
C LEU A 64 -0.69 -2.99 2.77
N LEU A 65 -0.77 -3.93 1.82
CA LEU A 65 -0.28 -5.30 2.01
C LEU A 65 1.24 -5.34 2.21
N HIS A 66 1.98 -4.58 1.41
CA HIS A 66 3.43 -4.47 1.49
C HIS A 66 3.87 -3.89 2.84
N ALA A 67 3.27 -2.79 3.26
CA ALA A 67 3.55 -2.15 4.53
C ALA A 67 3.19 -3.05 5.70
N TRP A 68 2.04 -3.73 5.67
CA TRP A 68 1.64 -4.67 6.71
C TRP A 68 2.67 -5.77 6.93
N VAL A 69 3.04 -6.51 5.86
CA VAL A 69 3.96 -7.64 5.98
C VAL A 69 5.35 -7.14 6.43
N GLY A 70 5.87 -6.09 5.80
CA GLY A 70 7.20 -5.57 6.11
C GLY A 70 7.31 -5.02 7.53
N ALA A 71 6.40 -4.14 7.93
CA ALA A 71 6.44 -3.52 9.26
C ALA A 71 6.14 -4.54 10.37
N ARG A 72 5.27 -5.53 10.12
CA ARG A 72 5.06 -6.65 11.05
C ARG A 72 6.35 -7.41 11.30
N ASP A 73 7.06 -7.78 10.24
CA ASP A 73 8.27 -8.58 10.36
C ASP A 73 9.36 -7.78 11.10
N VAL A 74 9.53 -6.48 10.79
CA VAL A 74 10.41 -5.56 11.55
C VAL A 74 10.04 -5.52 13.04
N LEU A 75 8.76 -5.36 13.38
CA LEU A 75 8.33 -5.28 14.79
C LEU A 75 8.52 -6.62 15.52
N MET A 76 8.33 -7.75 14.85
CA MET A 76 8.58 -9.07 15.42
C MET A 76 10.08 -9.31 15.66
N ASP A 77 10.94 -8.84 14.76
CA ASP A 77 12.38 -9.05 14.82
C ASP A 77 13.08 -8.13 15.82
N TYR A 78 12.64 -6.88 15.94
CA TYR A 78 13.37 -5.86 16.72
C TYR A 78 12.69 -5.46 18.03
N VAL A 79 11.36 -5.56 18.17
CA VAL A 79 10.67 -5.20 19.42
C VAL A 79 10.52 -6.42 20.33
N LYS A 80 11.38 -6.49 21.34
CA LYS A 80 11.43 -7.64 22.27
C LYS A 80 10.36 -7.59 23.37
N PRO A 81 10.08 -6.46 24.04
CA PRO A 81 9.07 -6.42 25.10
C PRO A 81 7.68 -6.66 24.52
N LEU A 82 7.00 -7.70 25.01
CA LEU A 82 5.69 -8.12 24.48
C LEU A 82 4.62 -7.02 24.55
N PRO A 83 4.44 -6.28 25.66
CA PRO A 83 3.40 -5.24 25.73
C PRO A 83 3.63 -4.12 24.70
N LEU A 84 4.90 -3.72 24.54
CA LEU A 84 5.27 -2.69 23.56
C LEU A 84 5.00 -3.17 22.13
N ARG A 85 5.39 -4.41 21.80
CA ARG A 85 5.16 -4.97 20.47
C ARG A 85 3.67 -5.05 20.13
N ILE A 86 2.84 -5.49 21.07
CA ILE A 86 1.37 -5.53 20.87
C ILE A 86 0.83 -4.11 20.65
N GLY A 87 1.24 -3.14 21.47
CA GLY A 87 0.82 -1.74 21.30
C GLY A 87 1.17 -1.18 19.91
N LEU A 88 2.41 -1.40 19.45
CA LEU A 88 2.87 -0.96 18.13
C LEU A 88 2.16 -1.71 16.99
N MET A 89 1.86 -3.00 17.16
CA MET A 89 1.08 -3.77 16.19
C MET A 89 -0.34 -3.27 16.06
N THR A 90 -1.00 -2.93 17.17
CA THR A 90 -2.32 -2.30 17.16
C THR A 90 -2.28 -0.95 16.44
N LEU A 91 -1.29 -0.11 16.76
CA LEU A 91 -1.11 1.19 16.11
C LEU A 91 -0.90 1.04 14.60
N LEU A 92 -0.07 0.08 14.17
CA LEU A 92 0.18 -0.21 12.76
C LEU A 92 -1.13 -0.57 12.04
N VAL A 93 -1.94 -1.46 12.60
CA VAL A 93 -3.22 -1.86 11.99
C VAL A 93 -4.17 -0.67 11.90
N LEU A 94 -4.28 0.14 12.95
CA LEU A 94 -5.12 1.34 12.94
C LEU A 94 -4.68 2.35 11.89
N LEU A 95 -3.36 2.59 11.77
CA LEU A 95 -2.80 3.50 10.78
C LEU A 95 -3.09 3.01 9.37
N LEU A 96 -2.77 1.75 9.05
CA LEU A 96 -2.98 1.19 7.71
C LEU A 96 -4.48 1.11 7.38
N GLY A 97 -5.33 0.75 8.33
CA GLY A 97 -6.79 0.73 8.14
C GLY A 97 -7.35 2.13 7.88
N GLY A 98 -6.91 3.14 8.65
CA GLY A 98 -7.27 4.54 8.42
C GLY A 98 -6.80 5.07 7.07
N SER A 99 -5.58 4.73 6.65
CA SER A 99 -5.07 5.02 5.30
C SER A 99 -5.92 4.36 4.22
N GLY A 100 -6.33 3.10 4.40
CA GLY A 100 -7.22 2.43 3.46
C GLY A 100 -8.58 3.13 3.33
N ILE A 101 -9.20 3.51 4.45
CA ILE A 101 -10.49 4.24 4.44
C ILE A 101 -10.36 5.59 3.75
N THR A 102 -9.28 6.34 4.02
CA THR A 102 -9.06 7.65 3.41
C THR A 102 -8.83 7.55 1.90
N VAL A 103 -8.09 6.53 1.43
CA VAL A 103 -7.94 6.25 -0.01
C VAL A 103 -9.28 5.91 -0.65
N LEU A 104 -10.07 5.03 -0.04
CA LEU A 104 -11.39 4.67 -0.58
C LEU A 104 -12.31 5.89 -0.68
N ARG A 105 -12.32 6.76 0.35
CA ARG A 105 -13.08 8.02 0.33
C ARG A 105 -12.59 9.02 -0.71
N ALA A 106 -11.33 8.95 -1.12
CA ALA A 106 -10.77 9.85 -2.13
C ALA A 106 -11.07 9.37 -3.57
N LEU A 107 -11.34 8.08 -3.76
CA LEU A 107 -11.56 7.46 -5.07
C LEU A 107 -13.04 7.21 -5.41
N LEU A 108 -13.92 7.26 -4.40
CA LEU A 108 -15.37 7.14 -4.52
C LEU A 108 -16.04 8.50 -4.41
#